data_AF-A0A7Y5K3A7-F1
#
_entry.id   AF-A0A7Y5K3A7-F1
#
_cell.length_a   1.000
_cell.length_b   1.000
_cell.length_c   1.000
_cell.angle_alpha   90.00
_cell.angle_beta   90.00
_cell.angle_gamma   90.00
#
_symmetry.space_group_name_H-M   'P 1'
#
loop_
_entity.id
_entity.type
_entity.pdbx_description
1 polymer ?
#
loop_
_entity_poly.entity_id
_entity_poly.type
_entity_poly.pdbx_seq_one_letter_code
_entity_poly.pdbx_strand_id
1 'polypeptide(L)'
;MIEGFEFVHGDRKFSCCVEGEKSAPRGAWWWFRVSSDDRHRYAPFPAVPSDTKASVKSRIVAYYEDLLARRAAPAPSYWRRGAPAKPAQPAAAPIPES
;
A
#
# COMPACT_ATOMS: atom_id res chain seq x y z
N MET A 1 23.29 -4.67 13.81
CA MET A 1 22.37 -5.07 12.73
C MET A 1 21.12 -5.63 13.39
N ILE A 2 19.93 -5.35 12.88
CA ILE A 2 18.68 -5.83 13.50
C ILE A 2 18.29 -7.11 12.79
N GLU A 3 18.22 -8.21 13.52
CA GLU A 3 17.89 -9.54 12.97
C GLU A 3 16.38 -9.69 12.74
N GLY A 4 15.58 -9.02 13.57
CA GLY A 4 14.13 -8.97 13.45
C GLY A 4 13.54 -8.23 14.64
N PHE A 5 12.32 -7.73 14.49
CA PHE A 5 11.54 -7.13 15.55
C PHE A 5 10.05 -7.14 15.20
N GLU A 6 9.23 -7.14 16.24
CA GLU A 6 7.78 -7.05 16.09
C GLU A 6 7.30 -5.73 16.70
N PHE A 7 6.30 -5.11 16.09
CA PHE A 7 5.67 -3.90 16.61
C PHE A 7 4.19 -3.87 16.27
N VAL A 8 3.42 -3.11 17.04
CA VAL A 8 2.02 -2.83 16.76
C VAL A 8 1.89 -1.44 16.14
N HIS A 9 1.08 -1.31 15.10
CA HIS A 9 0.73 -0.03 14.49
C HIS A 9 -0.77 0.00 14.20
N GLY A 10 -1.47 0.94 14.83
CA GLY A 10 -2.94 0.91 14.92
C GLY A 10 -3.40 -0.39 15.60
N ASP A 11 -4.32 -1.10 14.95
CA ASP A 11 -4.87 -2.38 15.41
C ASP A 11 -4.18 -3.60 14.79
N ARG A 12 -3.00 -3.43 14.16
CA ARG A 12 -2.30 -4.51 13.45
C ARG A 12 -0.91 -4.72 14.03
N LYS A 13 -0.58 -5.98 14.29
CA LYS A 13 0.78 -6.40 14.66
C LYS A 13 1.58 -6.72 13.39
N PHE A 14 2.76 -6.13 13.31
CA PHE A 14 3.74 -6.31 12.25
C PHE A 14 4.94 -7.07 12.80
N SER A 15 5.24 -8.22 12.21
CA SER A 15 6.40 -9.03 12.57
C SER A 15 7.43 -8.94 11.44
N CYS A 16 8.55 -8.28 11.69
CA CYS A 16 9.58 -8.00 10.71
C CYS A 16 10.83 -8.83 11.02
N CYS A 17 11.36 -9.55 10.05
CA CYS A 17 12.60 -10.31 10.19
C CYS A 17 13.49 -10.11 8.97
N VAL A 18 14.78 -9.95 9.22
CA VAL A 18 15.79 -10.04 8.17
C VAL A 18 16.07 -11.51 7.94
N GLU A 19 15.75 -11.99 6.75
CA GLU A 19 16.12 -13.33 6.32
C GLU A 19 17.14 -13.19 5.20
N GLY A 20 18.37 -13.56 5.52
CA GLY A 20 19.42 -13.76 4.54
C GLY A 20 19.61 -15.25 4.34
N GLU A 21 19.67 -15.68 3.10
CA GLU A 21 20.11 -17.04 2.81
C GLU A 21 21.55 -17.15 3.32
N LYS A 22 21.79 -17.92 4.39
CA LYS A 22 23.12 -18.12 4.99
C LYS A 22 24.17 -18.61 3.97
N SER A 23 23.73 -19.05 2.79
CA SER A 23 24.58 -19.54 1.69
C SER A 23 24.60 -18.67 0.42
N ALA A 24 23.78 -17.62 0.27
CA ALA A 24 23.75 -16.86 -1.00
C ALA A 24 24.50 -15.53 -0.88
N PRO A 25 25.38 -15.18 -1.85
CA PRO A 25 26.00 -13.86 -1.95
C PRO A 25 25.02 -12.72 -2.33
N ARG A 26 23.71 -12.96 -2.33
CA ARG A 26 22.65 -12.05 -2.82
C ARG A 26 22.05 -11.12 -1.77
N GLY A 27 22.68 -11.01 -0.60
CA GLY A 27 22.30 -10.06 0.44
C GLY A 27 21.06 -10.48 1.23
N ALA A 28 20.90 -9.89 2.42
CA ALA A 28 19.77 -10.16 3.29
C ALA A 28 18.54 -9.34 2.87
N TRP A 29 17.33 -9.84 3.09
CA TRP A 29 16.10 -9.15 2.70
C TRP A 29 15.24 -8.86 3.93
N TRP A 30 14.60 -7.69 3.96
CA TRP A 30 13.62 -7.39 4.98
C TRP A 30 12.30 -8.04 4.62
N TRP A 31 11.88 -8.98 5.45
CA TRP A 31 10.58 -9.59 5.34
C TRP A 31 9.68 -9.13 6.46
N PHE A 32 8.39 -8.99 6.19
CA PHE A 32 7.42 -8.75 7.25
C PHE A 32 6.10 -9.51 7.03
N ARG A 33 5.40 -9.73 8.14
CA ARG A 33 4.06 -10.33 8.22
C ARG A 33 3.16 -9.40 9.02
N VAL A 34 1.87 -9.40 8.71
CA VAL A 34 0.87 -8.61 9.44
C VAL A 34 -0.19 -9.57 9.97
N SER A 35 -0.59 -9.46 11.23
CA SER A 35 -1.62 -10.35 11.79
C SER A 35 -2.95 -10.29 11.06
N SER A 36 -3.25 -9.18 10.39
CA SER A 36 -4.45 -9.04 9.55
C SER A 36 -4.38 -9.83 8.24
N ASP A 37 -3.17 -10.25 7.81
CA ASP A 37 -2.91 -11.02 6.59
C ASP A 37 -1.79 -12.04 6.90
N ASP A 38 -2.07 -12.96 7.83
CA ASP A 38 -1.08 -13.92 8.32
C ASP A 38 -0.56 -14.87 7.23
N ARG A 39 -1.33 -15.03 6.14
CA ARG A 39 -0.99 -15.91 5.01
C ARG A 39 0.09 -15.33 4.08
N HIS A 40 0.31 -14.02 4.03
CA HIS A 40 1.31 -13.43 3.14
C HIS A 40 2.50 -12.85 3.89
N ARG A 41 3.69 -13.15 3.35
CA ARG A 41 4.96 -12.56 3.76
C ARG A 41 5.44 -11.63 2.65
N TYR A 42 5.76 -10.39 2.99
CA TYR A 42 6.17 -9.38 2.02
C TYR A 42 7.65 -9.06 2.18
N ALA A 43 8.38 -9.02 1.06
CA ALA A 43 9.79 -8.63 1.01
C ALA A 43 9.96 -7.35 0.17
N PRO A 44 9.68 -6.16 0.76
CA PRO A 44 9.65 -4.92 -0.01
C PRO A 44 11.03 -4.39 -0.41
N PHE A 45 12.08 -4.62 0.37
CA PHE A 45 13.43 -4.10 0.08
C PHE A 45 14.56 -4.97 0.67
N PRO A 46 15.77 -4.92 0.08
CA PRO A 46 16.96 -5.56 0.62
C PRO A 46 17.37 -4.91 1.94
N ALA A 47 17.81 -5.71 2.90
CA ALA A 47 18.36 -5.26 4.17
C ALA A 47 19.74 -4.67 3.96
N VAL A 48 19.90 -3.41 4.39
CA VAL A 48 21.18 -2.70 4.33
C VAL A 48 21.78 -2.56 5.74
N PRO A 49 23.11 -2.52 5.87
CA PRO A 49 23.78 -2.40 7.18
C PRO A 49 23.44 -1.12 7.94
N SER A 50 22.98 -0.06 7.25
CA SER A 50 22.50 1.20 7.86
C SER A 50 21.00 1.20 8.18
N ASP A 51 20.28 0.08 8.01
CA ASP A 51 18.87 0.02 8.39
C ASP A 51 18.73 0.11 9.91
N THR A 52 17.88 1.03 10.35
CA THR A 52 17.47 1.19 11.74
C THR A 52 16.02 0.75 11.93
N LYS A 53 15.64 0.39 13.16
CA LYS A 53 14.27 -0.04 13.48
C LYS A 53 13.24 1.00 13.03
N ALA A 54 13.54 2.29 13.24
CA ALA A 54 12.66 3.39 12.87
C ALA A 54 12.51 3.55 11.35
N SER A 55 13.60 3.43 10.59
CA SER A 55 13.59 3.54 9.12
C SER A 55 12.84 2.38 8.49
N VAL A 56 13.12 1.16 8.94
CA VAL A 56 12.47 -0.07 8.49
C VAL A 56 10.98 -0.05 8.82
N LYS A 57 10.62 0.31 10.07
CA LYS A 57 9.22 0.47 10.49
C LYS A 57 8.46 1.44 9.58
N SER A 58 9.03 2.62 9.33
CA SER A 58 8.37 3.66 8.51
C SER A 58 8.16 3.20 7.07
N ARG A 59 9.15 2.50 6.48
CA ARG A 59 9.04 1.94 5.12
C ARG A 59 7.99 0.83 5.03
N ILE A 60 7.96 -0.09 5.99
CA ILE A 60 6.99 -1.20 6.03
C ILE A 60 5.57 -0.67 6.20
N VAL A 61 5.37 0.28 7.11
CA VAL A 61 4.08 0.92 7.32
C VAL A 61 3.63 1.65 6.05
N ALA A 62 4.49 2.48 5.46
CA ALA A 62 4.15 3.20 4.23
C ALA A 62 3.79 2.26 3.06
N TYR A 63 4.55 1.17 2.89
CA TYR A 63 4.26 0.16 1.87
C TYR A 63 2.91 -0.51 2.11
N TYR A 64 2.60 -0.85 3.36
CA TYR A 64 1.36 -1.56 3.69
C TYR A 64 0.13 -0.64 3.63
N GLU A 65 0.27 0.63 4.01
CA GLU A 65 -0.76 1.66 3.85
C GLU A 65 -1.06 1.89 2.35
N ASP A 66 -0.04 1.99 1.49
CA ASP A 66 -0.22 2.10 0.04
C ASP A 66 -0.89 0.84 -0.55
N LEU A 67 -0.51 -0.35 -0.09
CA LEU A 67 -1.16 -1.61 -0.49
C LEU A 67 -2.63 -1.66 -0.06
N LEU A 68 -2.95 -1.16 1.14
CA LEU A 68 -4.31 -1.05 1.63
C LEU A 68 -5.10 -0.02 0.83
N ALA A 69 -4.52 1.14 0.54
CA ALA A 69 -5.14 2.18 -0.28
C ALA A 69 -5.46 1.65 -1.69
N ARG A 70 -4.54 0.88 -2.30
CA ARG A 70 -4.79 0.21 -3.58
C ARG A 70 -5.86 -0.87 -3.51
N ARG A 71 -5.93 -1.63 -2.41
CA ARG A 71 -7.02 -2.61 -2.17
C ARG A 71 -8.37 -1.94 -1.92
N ALA A 72 -8.37 -0.79 -1.25
CA ALA A 72 -9.58 -0.01 -0.95
C ALA A 72 -10.04 0.82 -2.14
N ALA A 73 -9.15 1.10 -3.10
CA ALA A 73 -9.49 1.81 -4.32
C ALA A 73 -10.52 0.98 -5.12
N PRO A 74 -11.69 1.55 -5.46
CA PRO A 74 -12.64 0.86 -6.32
C PRO A 74 -11.99 0.61 -7.68
N ALA A 75 -12.08 -0.61 -8.18
CA ALA A 75 -11.59 -0.96 -9.51
C ALA A 75 -12.17 0.03 -10.54
N PRO A 76 -11.35 0.68 -11.38
CA PRO A 76 -11.87 1.60 -12.38
C PRO A 76 -12.86 0.84 -13.24
N SER A 77 -14.13 1.28 -13.23
CA SER A 77 -15.19 0.66 -14.02
C SER A 77 -14.85 0.87 -15.50
N TYR A 78 -14.18 -0.11 -16.10
CA TYR A 78 -13.79 -0.14 -17.51
C TYR A 78 -14.99 0.05 -18.45
N TRP A 79 -16.21 -0.19 -17.95
CA TRP A 79 -17.49 -0.08 -18.67
C TRP A 79 -18.03 1.36 -18.87
N ARG A 80 -17.40 2.40 -18.31
CA ARG A 80 -17.84 3.81 -18.51
C ARG A 80 -17.14 4.54 -19.66
N ARG A 81 -16.50 3.83 -20.61
CA ARG A 81 -15.86 4.44 -21.78
C ARG A 81 -16.75 4.62 -23.02
N GLY A 82 -18.03 4.24 -22.95
CA GLY A 82 -18.93 4.21 -24.12
C GLY A 82 -20.13 5.16 -24.10
N ALA A 83 -20.37 5.93 -23.03
CA ALA A 83 -21.51 6.85 -23.00
C ALA A 83 -21.04 8.26 -23.38
N PRO A 84 -21.36 8.78 -24.59
CA PRO A 84 -21.16 10.19 -24.87
C PRO A 84 -21.97 11.00 -23.86
N ALA A 85 -21.31 11.93 -23.17
CA ALA A 85 -21.98 12.92 -22.36
C ALA A 85 -22.92 13.71 -23.28
N LYS A 86 -24.23 13.52 -23.13
CA LYS A 86 -25.23 14.36 -23.77
C LYS A 86 -24.93 15.81 -23.36
N PRO A 87 -24.70 16.75 -24.29
CA PRO A 87 -24.47 18.13 -23.92
C PRO A 87 -25.68 18.60 -23.13
N ALA A 88 -25.43 19.08 -21.91
CA ALA A 88 -26.44 19.79 -21.13
C ALA A 88 -26.81 21.04 -21.95
N GLN A 89 -27.96 20.98 -22.61
CA GLN A 89 -28.57 22.14 -23.23
C GLN A 89 -28.78 23.18 -22.11
N PRO A 90 -28.25 24.41 -22.24
CA PRO A 90 -28.49 25.43 -21.24
C PRO A 90 -30.00 25.67 -21.16
N ALA A 91 -30.55 25.53 -19.96
CA ALA A 91 -31.93 25.88 -19.67
C ALA A 91 -32.14 27.33 -20.09
N ALA A 92 -32.98 27.54 -21.11
CA ALA A 92 -33.49 28.85 -21.45
C ALA A 92 -34.16 29.42 -20.20
N ALA A 93 -33.70 30.61 -19.80
CA ALA A 93 -34.29 31.39 -18.73
C ALA A 93 -35.79 31.61 -19.01
N PRO A 94 -36.67 31.56 -17.99
CA PRO A 94 -38.04 32.02 -18.17
C PRO A 94 -37.99 33.53 -18.41
N ILE A 95 -38.38 33.95 -19.62
CA ILE A 95 -38.80 35.32 -19.90
C ILE A 95 -40.12 35.57 -19.15
N PRO A 96 -40.20 36.51 -18.19
CA PRO A 96 -41.47 36.93 -17.63
C PRO A 96 -42.22 37.85 -18.61
N GLU A 97 -43.51 37.58 -18.73
CA GLU A 97 -44.53 38.26 -19.53
C GLU A 97 -44.83 39.68 -19.02
N SER A 98 -45.04 40.66 -19.93
CA SER A 98 -45.86 41.88 -19.79
C SER A 98 -46.12 42.53 -21.14
#